data_AF-A0A3R6YX97-F1
#
_entry.id   AF-A0A3R6YX97-F1
#
_cell.length_a   1.000
_cell.length_b   1.000
_cell.length_c   1.000
_cell.angle_alpha   90.00
_cell.angle_beta   90.00
_cell.angle_gamma   90.00
#
_symmetry.space_group_name_H-M   'P 1'
#
loop_
_entity.id
_entity.type
_entity.pdbx_description
1 polymer ?
#
loop_
_entity_poly.entity_id
_entity_poly.type
_entity_poly.pdbx_seq_one_letter_code
_entity_poly.pdbx_strand_id
1 'polypeptide(L)'
;MAREILELLLTQPDIAMAREWVVEATRLLKASPQPTWLETQVEQYFALQQLIRDIEAEDSALAPAAHELATFADQRMFTQGLNWGKRHVQLTASRILIRKHEPDKAERSMNPFLDMRTDCIMLAADMQVLCRHHSSSTHAASLDRPYCLELVRSQPNASTDVALLLDMWTEHARNAWLAALQANITRLSMDPLWLKHPRPLLDPAVTTIAHLLRYILLYPSSDSRDCRFRDACRVDASRSLYLQLCVYGQLQQWDAVVELTRPGKVRARACAPEQRESS
;
A
#
# COMPACT_ATOMS: atom_id res chain seq x y z
N MET A 1 37.36 9.84 20.84
CA MET A 1 36.53 8.62 20.80
C MET A 1 35.04 8.91 20.75
N ALA A 2 34.36 9.24 21.86
CA ALA A 2 32.89 9.42 21.83
C ALA A 2 32.39 10.48 20.82
N ARG A 3 33.12 11.60 20.67
CA ARG A 3 32.84 12.62 19.66
C ARG A 3 32.99 12.11 18.22
N GLU A 4 34.08 11.41 17.91
CA GLU A 4 34.33 10.87 16.57
C GLU A 4 33.29 9.82 16.19
N ILE A 5 32.86 8.99 17.15
CA ILE A 5 31.77 8.02 16.98
C ILE A 5 30.45 8.74 16.69
N LEU A 6 30.13 9.81 17.44
CA LEU A 6 28.91 10.59 17.23
C LEU A 6 28.92 11.36 15.89
N GLU A 7 30.04 12.00 15.54
CA GLU A 7 30.20 12.68 14.25
C GLU A 7 30.00 11.70 13.09
N LEU A 8 30.54 10.50 13.20
CA LEU A 8 30.42 9.42 12.22
C LEU A 8 28.99 8.85 12.10
N LEU A 9 28.26 8.73 13.22
CA LEU A 9 26.86 8.30 13.23
C LEU A 9 25.89 9.36 12.69
N LEU A 10 26.19 10.65 12.91
CA LEU A 10 25.32 11.77 12.55
C LEU A 10 25.55 12.33 11.13
N THR A 11 26.69 12.04 10.49
CA THR A 11 27.06 12.63 9.19
C THR A 11 26.64 11.82 7.96
N GLN A 12 26.15 10.58 8.10
CA GLN A 12 25.97 9.69 6.95
C GLN A 12 24.57 9.03 6.93
N PRO A 13 23.70 9.41 5.98
CA PRO A 13 22.37 8.82 5.80
C PRO A 13 22.34 7.54 4.95
N ASP A 14 23.50 7.04 4.48
CA ASP A 14 23.55 5.88 3.58
C ASP A 14 23.41 4.53 4.31
N ILE A 15 22.21 4.00 4.19
CA ILE A 15 21.74 2.70 4.67
C ILE A 15 22.62 1.52 4.19
N ALA A 16 23.19 1.58 2.99
CA ALA A 16 23.98 0.47 2.43
C ALA A 16 25.32 0.32 3.14
N MET A 17 25.94 1.43 3.54
CA MET A 17 27.19 1.44 4.29
C MET A 17 27.00 1.19 5.80
N ALA A 18 25.78 1.29 6.32
CA ALA A 18 25.50 1.17 7.76
C ALA A 18 26.10 -0.10 8.41
N ARG A 19 26.18 -1.23 7.69
CA ARG A 19 26.81 -2.46 8.19
C ARG A 19 28.33 -2.34 8.38
N GLU A 20 29.01 -1.70 7.44
CA GLU A 20 30.46 -1.48 7.53
C GLU A 20 30.78 -0.48 8.64
N TRP A 21 29.93 0.53 8.81
CA TRP A 21 30.01 1.46 9.94
C TRP A 21 29.72 0.78 11.28
N VAL A 22 28.77 -0.16 11.37
CA VAL A 22 28.54 -0.94 12.59
C VAL A 22 29.81 -1.68 12.97
N VAL A 23 30.48 -2.33 12.00
CA VAL A 23 31.74 -3.04 12.25
C VAL A 23 32.82 -2.06 12.73
N GLU A 24 32.94 -0.90 12.09
CA GLU A 24 33.95 0.11 12.42
C GLU A 24 33.69 0.81 13.76
N ALA A 25 32.46 1.23 14.04
CA ALA A 25 32.05 1.81 15.31
C ALA A 25 32.19 0.78 16.45
N THR A 26 31.84 -0.48 16.21
CA THR A 26 32.06 -1.56 17.19
C THR A 26 33.54 -1.80 17.44
N ARG A 27 34.38 -1.73 16.39
CA ARG A 27 35.85 -1.81 16.52
C ARG A 27 36.40 -0.66 17.36
N LEU A 28 35.94 0.57 17.11
CA LEU A 28 36.32 1.76 17.86
C LEU A 28 35.83 1.66 19.32
N LEU A 29 34.59 1.27 19.57
CA LEU A 29 34.05 1.05 20.91
C LEU A 29 34.88 0.02 21.70
N LYS A 30 35.34 -1.07 21.05
CA LYS A 30 36.19 -2.10 21.67
C LYS A 30 37.64 -1.69 21.88
N ALA A 31 38.13 -0.67 21.17
CA ALA A 31 39.53 -0.24 21.23
C ALA A 31 39.87 0.57 22.49
N SER A 32 38.88 1.05 23.25
CA SER A 32 39.07 1.86 24.45
C SER A 32 37.87 1.71 25.39
N PRO A 33 38.05 1.65 26.72
CA PRO A 33 36.93 1.54 27.65
C PRO A 33 35.95 2.71 27.46
N GLN A 34 34.75 2.38 26.99
CA GLN A 34 33.66 3.34 26.83
C GLN A 34 32.70 3.26 28.01
N PRO A 35 31.99 4.35 28.34
CA PRO A 35 30.92 4.29 29.31
C PRO A 35 29.76 3.47 28.73
N THR A 36 29.16 2.62 29.57
CA THR A 36 28.12 1.64 29.20
C THR A 36 26.90 2.28 28.53
N TRP A 37 26.60 3.54 28.87
CA TRP A 37 25.49 4.27 28.24
C TRP A 37 25.76 4.54 26.76
N LEU A 38 27.01 4.79 26.35
CA LEU A 38 27.37 5.09 24.96
C LEU A 38 27.25 3.83 24.11
N GLU A 39 27.74 2.71 24.61
CA GLU A 39 27.59 1.39 23.96
C GLU A 39 26.10 1.06 23.75
N THR A 40 25.29 1.24 24.80
CA THR A 40 23.84 1.00 24.73
C THR A 40 23.16 1.91 23.70
N GLN A 41 23.50 3.20 23.64
CA GLN A 41 22.92 4.13 22.67
C GLN A 41 23.29 3.79 21.22
N VAL A 42 24.53 3.36 20.99
CA VAL A 42 25.00 2.97 19.66
C VAL A 42 24.30 1.67 19.20
N GLU A 43 24.16 0.68 20.08
CA GLU A 43 23.40 -0.55 19.79
C GLU A 43 21.93 -0.25 19.43
N GLN A 44 21.27 0.62 20.20
CA GLN A 44 19.89 1.04 19.95
C GLN A 44 19.75 1.76 18.61
N TYR A 45 20.68 2.66 18.27
CA TYR A 45 20.68 3.35 17.00
C TYR A 45 20.78 2.37 15.83
N PHE A 46 21.67 1.38 15.89
CA PHE A 46 21.80 0.38 14.84
C PHE A 46 20.59 -0.52 14.71
N ALA A 47 20.03 -0.98 15.83
CA ALA A 47 18.81 -1.79 15.82
C ALA A 47 17.64 -1.01 15.18
N LEU A 48 17.51 0.29 15.47
CA LEU A 48 16.52 1.17 14.85
C LEU A 48 16.72 1.31 13.33
N GLN A 49 17.96 1.55 12.89
CA GLN A 49 18.28 1.69 11.46
C GLN A 49 17.97 0.41 10.68
N GLN A 50 18.34 -0.76 11.22
CA GLN A 50 18.03 -2.05 10.59
C GLN A 50 16.52 -2.30 10.55
N LEU A 51 15.80 -1.97 11.63
CA LEU A 51 14.35 -2.12 11.68
C LEU A 51 13.63 -1.25 10.66
N ILE A 52 14.05 0.01 10.48
CA ILE A 52 13.48 0.91 9.47
C ILE A 52 13.64 0.31 8.07
N ARG A 53 14.82 -0.23 7.74
CA ARG A 53 15.05 -0.90 6.46
C ARG A 53 14.15 -2.12 6.26
N ASP A 54 14.05 -2.97 7.28
CA ASP A 54 13.28 -4.20 7.19
C ASP A 54 11.80 -3.86 6.98
N ILE A 55 11.29 -2.84 7.67
CA ILE A 55 9.93 -2.33 7.48
C ILE A 55 9.76 -1.72 6.08
N GLU A 56 10.71 -0.94 5.57
CA GLU A 56 10.68 -0.42 4.20
C GLU A 56 10.69 -1.54 3.15
N ALA A 57 11.46 -2.60 3.36
CA ALA A 57 11.49 -3.76 2.47
C ALA A 57 10.19 -4.58 2.51
N GLU A 58 9.68 -4.87 3.71
CA GLU A 58 8.42 -5.59 3.94
C GLU A 58 7.23 -4.82 3.34
N ASP A 59 7.17 -3.51 3.57
CA ASP A 59 6.04 -2.66 3.17
C ASP A 59 6.29 -1.98 1.81
N SER A 60 7.26 -2.46 1.02
CA SER A 60 7.68 -1.90 -0.28
C SER A 60 6.56 -1.84 -1.33
N ALA A 61 5.45 -2.55 -1.10
CA ALA A 61 4.21 -2.39 -1.85
C ALA A 61 3.48 -1.10 -1.43
N LEU A 62 4.00 0.07 -1.87
CA LEU A 62 3.25 1.32 -1.78
C LEU A 62 1.96 1.17 -2.58
N ALA A 63 0.84 1.57 -1.98
CA ALA A 63 -0.43 1.63 -2.68
C ALA A 63 -0.27 2.54 -3.91
N PRO A 64 -0.47 2.03 -5.15
CA PRO A 64 -0.45 2.87 -6.34
C PRO A 64 -1.43 4.03 -6.15
N ALA A 65 -1.17 5.19 -6.77
CA ALA A 65 -2.15 6.28 -6.76
C ALA A 65 -3.47 5.80 -7.40
N ALA A 66 -4.61 6.34 -6.94
CA ALA A 66 -5.87 6.08 -7.65
C ALA A 66 -5.81 6.76 -9.02
N HIS A 67 -6.07 5.98 -10.07
CA HIS A 67 -6.14 6.52 -11.42
C HIS A 67 -7.58 6.74 -11.84
N GLU A 68 -7.82 7.89 -12.47
CA GLU A 68 -9.07 8.20 -13.15
C GLU A 68 -8.77 8.44 -14.64
N LEU A 69 -9.49 7.77 -15.51
CA LEU A 69 -9.34 7.89 -16.96
C LEU A 69 -10.72 7.93 -17.59
N ALA A 70 -10.87 8.69 -18.67
CA ALA A 70 -12.08 8.68 -19.49
C ALA A 70 -11.68 8.72 -20.97
N THR A 71 -12.28 7.86 -21.78
CA THR A 71 -12.04 7.83 -23.23
C THR A 71 -13.20 7.17 -23.96
N PHE A 72 -13.19 7.23 -25.29
CA PHE A 72 -13.97 6.33 -26.11
C PHE A 72 -13.20 5.04 -26.41
N ALA A 73 -13.92 3.93 -26.37
CA ALA A 73 -13.45 2.62 -26.76
C ALA A 73 -14.59 1.84 -27.41
N ASP A 74 -14.28 0.81 -28.19
CA ASP A 74 -15.29 -0.12 -28.66
C ASP A 74 -15.46 -1.25 -27.64
N GLN A 75 -16.67 -1.38 -27.08
CA GLN A 75 -17.02 -2.45 -26.15
C GLN A 75 -17.62 -3.63 -26.91
N ARG A 76 -17.20 -4.85 -26.59
CA ARG A 76 -17.91 -6.05 -27.03
C ARG A 76 -19.20 -6.25 -26.23
N MET A 77 -20.31 -6.39 -26.93
CA MET A 77 -21.60 -6.74 -26.34
C MET A 77 -21.73 -8.27 -26.33
N PHE A 78 -21.98 -8.86 -25.15
CA PHE A 78 -22.11 -10.32 -25.01
C PHE A 78 -23.51 -10.85 -25.39
N THR A 79 -24.44 -9.99 -25.78
CA THR A 79 -25.78 -10.36 -26.24
C THR A 79 -25.73 -10.80 -27.70
N GLN A 80 -25.72 -12.13 -27.92
CA GLN A 80 -25.84 -12.87 -29.20
C GLN A 80 -25.21 -12.17 -30.43
N GLY A 81 -23.94 -12.48 -30.71
CA GLY A 81 -23.21 -12.05 -31.91
C GLY A 81 -21.85 -11.40 -31.61
N LEU A 82 -21.04 -11.17 -32.65
CA LEU A 82 -19.79 -10.38 -32.58
C LEU A 82 -20.10 -8.88 -32.68
N ASN A 83 -20.89 -8.36 -31.75
CA ASN A 83 -21.33 -6.96 -31.79
C ASN A 83 -20.40 -6.07 -30.96
N TRP A 84 -19.77 -5.11 -31.62
CA TRP A 84 -18.95 -4.08 -30.98
C TRP A 84 -19.66 -2.74 -31.07
N GLY A 85 -19.58 -1.94 -30.01
CA GLY A 85 -20.18 -0.62 -29.98
C GLY A 85 -19.26 0.41 -29.34
N LYS A 86 -19.11 1.56 -30.00
CA LYS A 86 -18.42 2.72 -29.42
C LYS A 86 -19.13 3.17 -28.16
N ARG A 87 -18.38 3.25 -27.06
CA ARG A 87 -18.85 3.69 -25.75
C ARG A 87 -17.87 4.68 -25.15
N HIS A 88 -18.40 5.61 -24.38
CA HIS A 88 -17.61 6.42 -23.47
C HIS A 88 -17.40 5.62 -22.18
N VAL A 89 -16.14 5.32 -21.87
CA VAL A 89 -15.74 4.52 -20.72
C VAL A 89 -15.00 5.42 -19.74
N GLN A 90 -15.38 5.35 -18.48
CA GLN A 90 -14.76 6.11 -17.39
C GLN A 90 -14.32 5.16 -16.28
N LEU A 91 -13.03 5.15 -15.99
CA LEU A 91 -12.44 4.46 -14.86
C LEU A 91 -12.39 5.42 -13.66
N THR A 92 -12.85 4.94 -12.51
CA THR A 92 -12.60 5.56 -11.20
C THR A 92 -11.82 4.59 -10.32
N ALA A 93 -11.51 4.99 -9.08
CA ALA A 93 -10.71 4.19 -8.15
C ALA A 93 -11.19 2.73 -7.95
N SER A 94 -12.49 2.46 -8.03
CA SER A 94 -13.09 1.15 -7.71
C SER A 94 -14.13 0.65 -8.69
N ARG A 95 -14.39 1.37 -9.81
CA ARG A 95 -15.42 0.99 -10.78
C ARG A 95 -15.13 1.53 -12.16
N ILE A 96 -15.75 0.90 -13.15
CA ILE A 96 -15.79 1.32 -14.54
C ILE A 96 -17.24 1.69 -14.88
N LEU A 97 -17.44 2.90 -15.39
CA LEU A 97 -18.72 3.38 -15.90
C LEU A 97 -18.69 3.36 -17.42
N ILE A 98 -19.72 2.80 -18.04
CA ILE A 98 -19.83 2.68 -19.49
C ILE A 98 -21.11 3.36 -19.94
N ARG A 99 -20.99 4.29 -20.88
CA ARG A 99 -22.09 5.09 -21.42
C ARG A 99 -22.04 5.11 -22.93
N LYS A 100 -23.19 5.34 -23.57
CA LYS A 100 -23.24 5.53 -25.03
C LYS A 100 -22.59 6.85 -25.46
N HIS A 101 -22.74 7.90 -24.65
CA HIS A 101 -22.23 9.24 -24.91
C HIS A 101 -21.47 9.80 -23.69
N GLU A 102 -20.70 10.85 -23.91
CA GLU A 102 -20.15 11.68 -22.83
C GLU A 102 -21.28 12.26 -21.97
N PRO A 103 -21.05 12.51 -20.67
CA PRO A 103 -22.07 13.00 -19.74
C PRO A 103 -22.78 14.27 -20.25
N ASP A 104 -22.02 15.28 -20.71
CA ASP A 104 -22.58 16.54 -21.22
C ASP A 104 -23.50 16.37 -22.43
N LYS A 105 -23.23 15.36 -23.27
CA LYS A 105 -24.06 15.05 -24.45
C LYS A 105 -25.27 14.21 -24.06
N ALA A 106 -25.14 13.33 -23.06
CA ALA A 106 -26.25 12.54 -22.54
C ALA A 106 -27.31 13.44 -21.87
N GLU A 107 -26.89 14.48 -21.14
CA GLU A 107 -27.80 15.46 -20.51
C GLU A 107 -28.63 16.26 -21.53
N ARG A 108 -28.11 16.44 -22.75
CA ARG A 108 -28.79 17.16 -23.84
C ARG A 108 -29.52 16.22 -24.80
N SER A 109 -29.59 14.93 -24.50
CA SER A 109 -30.21 13.96 -25.41
C SER A 109 -31.72 14.12 -25.48
N MET A 110 -32.25 14.04 -26.71
CA MET A 110 -33.69 13.98 -26.99
C MET A 110 -34.31 12.61 -26.62
N ASN A 111 -33.50 11.60 -26.29
CA ASN A 111 -33.97 10.28 -25.87
C ASN A 111 -33.23 9.78 -24.61
N PRO A 112 -33.62 10.30 -23.42
CA PRO A 112 -32.90 10.04 -22.18
C PRO A 112 -32.94 8.57 -21.74
N PHE A 113 -33.99 7.83 -22.09
CA PHE A 113 -34.15 6.42 -21.68
C PHE A 113 -33.07 5.49 -22.27
N LEU A 114 -32.62 5.75 -23.50
CA LEU A 114 -31.58 4.95 -24.15
C LEU A 114 -30.18 5.55 -23.95
N ASP A 115 -30.08 6.88 -23.91
CA ASP A 115 -28.78 7.56 -23.95
C ASP A 115 -28.20 7.87 -22.57
N MET A 116 -29.01 7.87 -21.50
CA MET A 116 -28.53 8.02 -20.12
C MET A 116 -28.24 6.68 -19.43
N ARG A 117 -28.53 5.55 -20.07
CA ARG A 117 -28.22 4.23 -19.51
C ARG A 117 -26.72 4.14 -19.26
N THR A 118 -26.36 3.86 -18.02
CA THR A 118 -24.99 3.68 -17.57
C THR A 118 -24.85 2.27 -17.04
N ASP A 119 -23.98 1.48 -17.67
CA ASP A 119 -23.58 0.21 -17.12
C ASP A 119 -22.39 0.45 -16.16
N CYS A 120 -22.40 -0.24 -15.02
CA CYS A 120 -21.40 -0.05 -13.96
C CYS A 120 -20.79 -1.39 -13.59
N ILE A 121 -19.47 -1.50 -13.73
CA ILE A 121 -18.70 -2.69 -13.35
C ILE A 121 -17.86 -2.33 -12.12
N MET A 122 -18.10 -3.02 -11.01
CA MET A 122 -17.29 -2.87 -9.80
C MET A 122 -15.99 -3.64 -9.96
N LEU A 123 -14.86 -2.96 -9.76
CA LEU A 123 -13.57 -3.62 -9.69
C LEU A 123 -13.48 -4.43 -8.39
N ALA A 124 -12.76 -5.54 -8.44
CA ALA A 124 -12.51 -6.39 -7.29
C ALA A 124 -11.07 -6.88 -7.30
N ALA A 125 -10.54 -7.23 -6.12
CA ALA A 125 -9.17 -7.69 -5.93
C ALA A 125 -8.85 -9.00 -6.67
N ASP A 126 -9.87 -9.80 -6.97
CA ASP A 126 -9.77 -11.09 -7.68
C ASP A 126 -9.80 -10.96 -9.21
N MET A 127 -9.93 -9.73 -9.73
CA MET A 127 -9.95 -9.46 -11.16
C MET A 127 -8.54 -9.42 -11.75
N GLN A 128 -8.44 -9.80 -13.02
CA GLN A 128 -7.21 -9.69 -13.80
C GLN A 128 -7.50 -8.96 -15.12
N VAL A 129 -6.51 -8.21 -15.59
CA VAL A 129 -6.58 -7.47 -16.85
C VAL A 129 -5.59 -8.10 -17.82
N LEU A 130 -6.09 -8.52 -18.98
CA LEU A 130 -5.31 -9.19 -20.01
C LEU A 130 -5.29 -8.35 -21.29
N CYS A 131 -4.11 -8.15 -21.87
CA CYS A 131 -4.00 -7.63 -23.22
C CYS A 131 -4.35 -8.75 -24.22
N ARG A 132 -5.25 -8.46 -25.16
CA ARG A 132 -5.67 -9.41 -26.19
C ARG A 132 -5.58 -8.77 -27.57
N HIS A 133 -5.31 -9.61 -28.55
CA HIS A 133 -5.58 -9.31 -29.96
C HIS A 133 -6.82 -10.11 -30.34
N HIS A 134 -7.90 -9.43 -30.71
CA HIS A 134 -9.08 -10.09 -31.21
C HIS A 134 -9.08 -10.07 -32.75
N SER A 135 -8.65 -11.19 -33.33
CA SER A 135 -8.62 -11.38 -34.78
C SER A 135 -10.02 -11.58 -35.34
N SER A 136 -10.31 -10.96 -36.49
CA SER A 136 -11.54 -11.25 -37.21
C SER A 136 -11.51 -12.67 -37.79
N SER A 137 -12.60 -13.44 -37.63
CA SER A 137 -12.78 -14.75 -38.28
C SER A 137 -12.84 -14.66 -39.81
N THR A 138 -13.12 -13.46 -40.36
CA THR A 138 -13.11 -13.20 -41.81
C THR A 138 -11.76 -12.70 -42.32
N HIS A 139 -10.76 -12.54 -41.45
CA HIS A 139 -9.45 -11.95 -41.75
C HIS A 139 -9.49 -10.54 -42.39
N ALA A 140 -10.64 -9.87 -42.39
CA ALA A 140 -10.75 -8.49 -42.85
C ALA A 140 -10.05 -7.55 -41.87
N ALA A 141 -9.05 -6.80 -42.35
CA ALA A 141 -8.27 -5.86 -41.54
C ALA A 141 -9.13 -4.78 -40.86
N SER A 142 -10.27 -4.41 -41.45
CA SER A 142 -11.22 -3.44 -40.87
C SER A 142 -11.98 -3.95 -39.65
N LEU A 143 -11.99 -5.27 -39.42
CA LEU A 143 -12.63 -5.92 -38.27
C LEU A 143 -11.60 -6.41 -37.25
N ASP A 144 -10.31 -6.22 -37.53
CA ASP A 144 -9.23 -6.61 -36.64
C ASP A 144 -9.12 -5.63 -35.46
N ARG A 145 -8.92 -6.16 -34.26
CA ARG A 145 -8.94 -5.39 -33.02
C ARG A 145 -7.67 -5.69 -32.20
N PRO A 146 -6.54 -5.05 -32.54
CA PRO A 146 -5.23 -5.40 -32.00
C PRO A 146 -4.97 -4.85 -30.59
N TYR A 147 -5.75 -3.87 -30.13
CA TYR A 147 -5.48 -3.15 -28.88
C TYR A 147 -6.54 -3.42 -27.81
N CYS A 148 -6.91 -4.69 -27.63
CA CYS A 148 -7.95 -5.07 -26.69
C CYS A 148 -7.45 -5.22 -25.25
N LEU A 149 -8.31 -4.85 -24.30
CA LEU A 149 -8.21 -5.15 -22.88
C LEU A 149 -9.39 -6.02 -22.45
N GLU A 150 -9.08 -7.15 -21.84
CA GLU A 150 -10.04 -8.11 -21.30
C GLU A 150 -9.96 -8.11 -19.78
N LEU A 151 -11.06 -7.77 -19.11
CA LEU A 151 -11.20 -7.86 -17.67
C LEU A 151 -11.89 -9.18 -17.33
N VAL A 152 -11.19 -10.03 -16.60
CA VAL A 152 -11.67 -11.35 -16.21
C VAL A 152 -11.75 -11.47 -14.70
N ARG A 153 -12.71 -12.26 -14.22
CA ARG A 153 -12.76 -12.70 -12.82
C ARG A 153 -12.49 -14.19 -12.76
N SER A 154 -11.44 -14.57 -12.04
CA SER A 154 -11.13 -15.98 -11.79
C SER A 154 -12.02 -16.51 -10.67
N GLN A 155 -12.77 -17.57 -10.91
CA GLN A 155 -13.53 -18.25 -9.87
C GLN A 155 -12.82 -19.55 -9.48
N PRO A 156 -12.68 -19.87 -8.17
CA PRO A 156 -11.92 -21.02 -7.71
C PRO A 156 -12.33 -22.37 -8.31
N ASN A 157 -13.61 -22.51 -8.72
CA ASN A 157 -14.20 -23.77 -9.18
C ASN A 157 -15.03 -23.64 -10.48
N ALA A 158 -14.83 -22.58 -11.28
CA ALA A 158 -15.62 -22.36 -12.50
C ALA A 158 -14.79 -21.79 -13.66
N SER A 159 -15.39 -21.76 -14.86
CA SER A 159 -14.83 -21.09 -16.03
C SER A 159 -14.57 -19.61 -15.75
N THR A 160 -13.46 -19.08 -16.26
CA THR A 160 -13.14 -17.65 -16.24
C THR A 160 -14.30 -16.82 -16.81
N ASP A 161 -14.87 -15.94 -15.99
CA ASP A 161 -15.95 -15.06 -16.42
C ASP A 161 -15.37 -13.77 -16.99
N VAL A 162 -15.73 -13.44 -18.23
CA VAL A 162 -15.27 -12.23 -18.91
C VAL A 162 -16.22 -11.10 -18.54
N ALA A 163 -15.79 -10.24 -17.61
CA ALA A 163 -16.58 -9.12 -17.13
C ALA A 163 -16.64 -7.98 -18.18
N LEU A 164 -15.56 -7.76 -18.94
CA LEU A 164 -15.49 -6.68 -19.92
C LEU A 164 -14.45 -6.97 -21.00
N LEU A 165 -14.76 -6.61 -22.25
CA LEU A 165 -13.78 -6.56 -23.34
C LEU A 165 -13.90 -5.23 -24.10
N LEU A 166 -12.79 -4.48 -24.16
CA LEU A 166 -12.69 -3.18 -24.82
C LEU A 166 -11.59 -3.20 -25.87
N ASP A 167 -11.80 -2.57 -27.02
CA ASP A 167 -10.75 -2.17 -27.95
C ASP A 167 -10.44 -0.67 -27.76
N MET A 168 -9.21 -0.36 -27.40
CA MET A 168 -8.74 0.98 -27.06
C MET A 168 -8.24 1.78 -28.28
N TRP A 169 -8.34 1.20 -29.49
CA TRP A 169 -7.96 1.76 -30.80
C TRP A 169 -6.48 2.08 -31.02
N THR A 170 -5.71 2.29 -29.96
CA THR A 170 -4.26 2.53 -30.02
C THR A 170 -3.53 1.76 -28.93
N GLU A 171 -2.28 1.39 -29.21
CA GLU A 171 -1.41 0.76 -28.22
C GLU A 171 -1.17 1.67 -27.01
N HIS A 172 -0.98 2.98 -27.25
CA HIS A 172 -0.76 3.95 -26.18
C HIS A 172 -1.95 4.00 -25.22
N ALA A 173 -3.18 4.07 -25.74
CA ALA A 173 -4.38 4.06 -24.92
C ALA A 173 -4.55 2.72 -24.19
N ARG A 174 -4.29 1.58 -24.85
CA ARG A 174 -4.31 0.25 -24.22
C ARG A 174 -3.35 0.18 -23.04
N ASN A 175 -2.11 0.61 -23.21
CA ASN A 175 -1.09 0.53 -22.18
C ASN A 175 -1.39 1.49 -21.01
N ALA A 176 -1.89 2.70 -21.28
CA ALA A 176 -2.31 3.64 -20.24
C ALA A 176 -3.47 3.08 -19.40
N TRP A 177 -4.47 2.48 -20.05
CA TRP A 177 -5.61 1.86 -19.38
C TRP A 177 -5.23 0.58 -18.63
N LEU A 178 -4.34 -0.24 -19.19
CA LEU A 178 -3.80 -1.42 -18.51
C LEU A 178 -3.15 -1.02 -17.18
N ALA A 179 -2.24 -0.05 -17.21
CA ALA A 179 -1.53 0.42 -16.03
C ALA A 179 -2.51 0.98 -14.98
N ALA A 180 -3.49 1.79 -15.39
CA ALA A 180 -4.49 2.37 -14.49
C ALA A 180 -5.41 1.30 -13.85
N LEU A 181 -5.86 0.32 -14.63
CA LEU A 181 -6.69 -0.77 -14.11
C LEU A 181 -5.89 -1.66 -13.15
N GLN A 182 -4.66 -2.02 -13.49
CA GLN A 182 -3.79 -2.81 -12.62
C GLN A 182 -3.48 -2.08 -11.32
N ALA A 183 -3.23 -0.77 -11.38
CA ALA A 183 -3.03 0.06 -10.19
C ALA A 183 -4.28 0.07 -9.30
N ASN A 184 -5.46 0.32 -9.87
CA ASN A 184 -6.72 0.35 -9.10
C ASN A 184 -7.09 -1.04 -8.54
N ILE A 185 -6.87 -2.14 -9.27
CA ILE A 185 -7.10 -3.51 -8.76
C ILE A 185 -6.12 -3.85 -7.63
N THR A 186 -4.83 -3.50 -7.77
CA THR A 186 -3.83 -3.69 -6.71
C THR A 186 -4.21 -2.92 -5.45
N ARG A 187 -4.77 -1.71 -5.56
CA ARG A 187 -5.28 -0.97 -4.40
C ARG A 187 -6.41 -1.71 -3.67
N LEU A 188 -7.22 -2.50 -4.37
CA LEU A 188 -8.33 -3.24 -3.76
C LEU A 188 -7.88 -4.49 -3.00
N SER A 189 -6.68 -5.02 -3.26
CA SER A 189 -6.09 -6.10 -2.46
C SER A 189 -5.36 -5.59 -1.22
N MET A 190 -5.18 -4.27 -1.07
CA MET A 190 -4.53 -3.65 0.07
C MET A 190 -5.50 -3.37 1.21
N ASP A 191 -4.95 -3.26 2.42
CA ASP A 191 -5.71 -2.89 3.61
C ASP A 191 -6.36 -1.49 3.40
N PRO A 192 -7.68 -1.34 3.60
CA PRO A 192 -8.37 -0.05 3.49
C PRO A 192 -7.74 1.08 4.32
N LEU A 193 -7.08 0.74 5.44
CA LEU A 193 -6.37 1.70 6.27
C LEU A 193 -5.22 2.36 5.51
N TRP A 194 -4.51 1.61 4.65
CA TRP A 194 -3.41 2.14 3.83
C TRP A 194 -3.92 3.09 2.74
N LEU A 195 -5.18 2.94 2.32
CA LEU A 195 -5.82 3.84 1.37
C LEU A 195 -6.29 5.14 2.03
N LYS A 196 -6.74 5.06 3.29
CA LYS A 196 -7.22 6.22 4.08
C LYS A 196 -6.07 7.03 4.67
N HIS A 197 -5.02 6.34 5.08
CA HIS A 197 -3.79 6.90 5.60
C HIS A 197 -2.64 6.39 4.72
N PRO A 198 -2.25 7.16 3.69
CA PRO A 198 -1.11 6.80 2.87
C PRO A 198 0.12 6.66 3.77
N ARG A 199 0.80 5.52 3.63
CA ARG A 199 2.05 5.22 4.34
C ARG A 199 3.09 6.33 4.05
N PRO A 200 3.61 7.05 5.07
CA PRO A 200 4.78 7.89 4.87
C PRO A 200 6.02 7.00 4.68
N LEU A 201 6.90 7.38 3.76
CA LEU A 201 8.22 6.75 3.64
C LEU A 201 9.00 7.00 4.92
N LEU A 202 9.57 5.95 5.50
CA LEU A 202 10.45 6.05 6.67
C LEU A 202 11.86 6.37 6.19
N ASP A 203 12.22 7.64 6.23
CA ASP A 203 13.61 8.06 6.03
C ASP A 203 14.37 7.90 7.36
N PRO A 204 15.40 7.05 7.42
CA PRO A 204 16.14 6.82 8.65
C PRO A 204 16.84 8.05 9.23
N ALA A 205 17.08 9.11 8.44
CA ALA A 205 17.69 10.34 8.92
C ALA A 205 16.74 11.22 9.75
N VAL A 206 15.43 11.11 9.52
CA VAL A 206 14.38 11.94 10.17
C VAL A 206 13.35 11.13 10.95
N THR A 207 13.35 9.80 10.80
CA THR A 207 12.43 8.92 11.51
C THR A 207 12.83 8.80 12.98
N THR A 208 11.97 9.29 13.86
CA THR A 208 12.15 9.17 15.32
C THR A 208 11.48 7.88 15.81
N ILE A 209 11.82 7.43 17.02
CA ILE A 209 11.15 6.30 17.69
C ILE A 209 9.63 6.53 17.79
N ALA A 210 9.20 7.78 18.02
CA ALA A 210 7.78 8.13 18.06
C ALA A 210 7.10 8.02 16.69
N HIS A 211 7.79 8.45 15.61
CA HIS A 211 7.32 8.25 14.24
C HIS A 211 7.17 6.75 13.93
N LEU A 212 8.17 5.95 14.29
CA LEU A 212 8.17 4.51 14.04
C LEU A 212 7.11 3.76 14.85
N LEU A 213 6.91 4.10 16.11
CA LEU A 213 5.84 3.50 16.92
C LEU A 213 4.46 3.84 16.36
N ARG A 214 4.23 5.10 15.98
CA ARG A 214 2.98 5.51 15.34
C ARG A 214 2.76 4.77 14.03
N TYR A 215 3.82 4.60 13.24
CA TYR A 215 3.81 3.83 12.01
C TYR A 215 3.36 2.39 12.25
N ILE A 216 4.02 1.68 13.18
CA ILE A 216 3.73 0.27 13.49
C ILE A 216 2.30 0.08 14.00
N LEU A 217 1.81 1.02 14.81
CA LEU A 217 0.43 0.97 15.33
C LEU A 217 -0.63 1.26 14.26
N LEU A 218 -0.32 2.10 13.26
CA LEU A 218 -1.22 2.37 12.14
C LEU A 218 -1.19 1.24 11.12
N TYR A 219 -0.03 0.64 10.88
CA TYR A 219 0.17 -0.42 9.89
C TYR A 219 0.62 -1.70 10.60
N PRO A 220 -0.29 -2.34 11.36
CA PRO A 220 0.03 -3.57 12.07
C PRO A 220 0.42 -4.65 11.04
N SER A 221 1.50 -5.35 11.34
CA SER A 221 1.99 -6.49 10.56
C SER A 221 2.03 -7.72 11.44
N SER A 222 2.76 -8.76 11.04
CA SER A 222 3.06 -9.91 11.91
C SER A 222 3.52 -9.47 13.31
N ASP A 223 3.16 -10.26 14.33
CA ASP A 223 3.57 -10.05 15.73
C ASP A 223 5.10 -9.90 15.90
N SER A 224 5.89 -10.39 14.93
CA SER A 224 7.34 -10.27 14.91
C SER A 224 7.86 -8.83 14.83
N ARG A 225 7.13 -7.90 14.18
CA ARG A 225 7.57 -6.51 14.00
C ARG A 225 7.46 -5.73 15.31
N ASP A 226 6.36 -5.92 16.03
CA ASP A 226 6.10 -5.26 17.32
C ASP A 226 7.08 -5.69 18.41
N CYS A 227 7.47 -6.97 18.41
CA CYS A 227 8.50 -7.49 19.32
C CYS A 227 9.87 -6.88 18.98
N ARG A 228 10.29 -6.96 17.70
CA ARG A 228 11.56 -6.37 17.22
C ARG A 228 11.67 -4.87 17.56
N PHE A 229 10.59 -4.11 17.41
CA PHE A 229 10.56 -2.69 17.76
C PHE A 229 10.74 -2.43 19.26
N ARG A 230 10.02 -3.18 20.10
CA ARG A 230 10.11 -3.03 21.55
C ARG A 230 11.51 -3.38 22.07
N ASP A 231 12.11 -4.44 21.54
CA ASP A 231 13.45 -4.87 21.90
C ASP A 231 14.51 -3.84 21.45
N ALA A 232 14.39 -3.33 20.22
CA ALA A 232 15.32 -2.35 19.65
C ALA A 232 15.28 -0.99 20.36
N CYS A 233 14.08 -0.48 20.67
CA CYS A 233 13.90 0.89 21.11
C CYS A 233 13.70 1.06 22.62
N ARG A 234 13.56 -0.05 23.37
CA ARG A 234 13.26 -0.07 24.82
C ARG A 234 12.22 0.97 25.23
N VAL A 235 11.13 1.05 24.46
CA VAL A 235 10.11 2.09 24.64
C VAL A 235 9.41 1.90 25.98
N ASP A 236 9.44 2.94 26.81
CA ASP A 236 8.72 2.97 28.07
C ASP A 236 7.23 2.65 27.87
N ALA A 237 6.69 1.77 28.71
CA ALA A 237 5.33 1.27 28.60
C ALA A 237 4.27 2.40 28.66
N SER A 238 4.54 3.46 29.41
CA SER A 238 3.65 4.64 29.54
C SER A 238 3.62 5.45 28.24
N ARG A 239 4.78 5.65 27.60
CA ARG A 239 4.87 6.32 26.29
C ARG A 239 4.23 5.48 25.18
N SER A 240 4.42 4.16 25.23
CA SER A 240 3.76 3.23 24.32
C SER A 240 2.24 3.29 24.42
N LEU A 241 1.70 3.28 25.66
CA LEU A 241 0.27 3.39 25.91
C LEU A 241 -0.31 4.72 25.42
N TYR A 242 0.36 5.85 25.70
CA TYR A 242 -0.10 7.16 25.23
C TYR A 242 -0.22 7.21 23.69
N LEU A 243 0.79 6.72 22.98
CA LEU A 243 0.79 6.70 21.52
C LEU A 243 -0.25 5.73 20.96
N GLN A 244 -0.49 4.58 21.60
CA GLN A 244 -1.60 3.68 21.30
C GLN A 244 -2.95 4.39 21.39
N LEU A 245 -3.20 5.13 22.47
CA LEU A 245 -4.44 5.90 22.63
C LEU A 245 -4.61 6.97 21.54
N CYS A 246 -3.53 7.67 21.17
CA CYS A 246 -3.56 8.63 20.06
C CYS A 246 -3.92 7.97 18.73
N VAL A 247 -3.35 6.80 18.43
CA VAL A 247 -3.62 6.07 17.18
C VAL A 247 -5.06 5.52 17.17
N TYR A 248 -5.52 4.88 18.24
CA TYR A 248 -6.89 4.39 18.32
C TYR A 248 -7.92 5.52 18.25
N GLY A 249 -7.62 6.69 18.83
CA GLY A 249 -8.42 7.90 18.65
C GLY A 249 -8.47 8.37 17.19
N GLN A 250 -7.34 8.36 16.47
CA GLN A 250 -7.28 8.70 15.04
C GLN A 250 -8.08 7.74 14.17
N LEU A 251 -8.04 6.45 14.50
CA LEU A 251 -8.82 5.40 13.84
C LEU A 251 -10.29 5.36 14.28
N GLN A 252 -10.70 6.22 15.22
CA GLN A 252 -12.04 6.26 15.83
C GLN A 252 -12.46 4.93 16.50
N GLN A 253 -11.48 4.16 16.99
CA GLN A 253 -11.70 2.90 17.69
C GLN A 253 -11.93 3.15 19.19
N TRP A 254 -13.05 3.79 19.51
CA TRP A 254 -13.35 4.24 20.87
C TRP A 254 -13.46 3.11 21.89
N ASP A 255 -13.95 1.93 21.49
CA ASP A 255 -14.01 0.76 22.36
C ASP A 255 -12.62 0.29 22.82
N ALA A 256 -11.64 0.31 21.92
CA ALA A 256 -10.24 -0.02 22.24
C ALA A 256 -9.61 1.01 23.18
N VAL A 257 -9.90 2.30 22.98
CA VAL A 257 -9.49 3.39 23.89
C VAL A 257 -10.06 3.18 25.29
N VAL A 258 -11.36 2.85 25.38
CA VAL A 258 -12.03 2.56 26.65
C VAL A 258 -11.40 1.35 27.31
N GLU A 259 -11.13 0.28 26.57
CA GLU A 259 -10.50 -0.92 27.13
C GLU A 259 -9.09 -0.65 27.69
N LEU A 260 -8.27 0.09 26.94
CA LEU A 260 -6.90 0.43 27.33
C LEU A 260 -6.82 1.38 28.52
N THR A 261 -7.85 2.19 28.74
CA THR A 261 -7.93 3.12 29.86
C THR A 261 -8.65 2.53 31.08
N ARG A 262 -9.12 1.28 31.03
CA ARG A 262 -9.77 0.64 32.18
C ARG A 262 -8.83 0.58 33.39
N PRO A 263 -9.29 1.02 34.58
CA PRO A 263 -8.52 0.89 35.81
C PRO A 263 -8.21 -0.58 36.09
N GLY A 264 -6.92 -0.95 36.13
CA GLY A 264 -6.46 -2.32 36.41
C GLY A 264 -5.55 -2.92 35.33
N LYS A 265 -5.83 -2.70 34.04
CA LYS A 265 -4.96 -3.20 32.94
C LYS A 265 -3.73 -2.31 32.70
N VAL A 266 -3.85 -1.02 32.97
CA VAL A 266 -2.76 -0.03 32.80
C VAL A 266 -1.59 -0.31 33.75
N ARG A 267 -1.85 -0.71 35.01
CA ARG A 267 -0.81 -1.05 35.99
C ARG A 267 -0.04 -2.34 35.65
N ALA A 268 -0.71 -3.33 35.06
CA ALA A 268 -0.07 -4.61 34.72
C ALA A 268 0.94 -4.51 33.57
N ARG A 269 0.77 -3.54 32.64
CA ARG A 269 1.69 -3.31 31.53
C ARG A 269 2.75 -2.24 31.82
N ALA A 270 2.47 -1.28 32.71
CA ALA A 270 3.42 -0.23 33.10
C ALA A 270 4.39 -0.63 34.23
N CYS A 271 4.14 -1.76 34.91
CA CYS A 271 4.81 -2.13 36.15
C CYS A 271 5.30 -3.59 36.17
N ALA A 272 5.64 -4.17 35.01
CA ALA A 272 6.39 -5.44 35.00
C ALA A 272 7.88 -5.11 35.21
N PRO A 273 8.46 -5.38 36.38
CA PRO A 273 9.90 -5.33 36.53
C PRO A 273 10.47 -6.58 35.88
N GLU A 274 11.57 -6.45 35.14
CA GLU A 274 12.44 -7.59 34.86
C GLU A 274 12.87 -8.19 36.21
N GLN A 275 12.21 -9.28 36.60
CA GLN A 275 12.78 -10.18 37.60
C GLN A 275 13.98 -10.85 36.93
N ARG A 276 15.16 -10.29 37.21
CA ARG A 276 16.42 -11.02 37.12
C ARG A 276 16.36 -12.16 38.14
N GLU A 277 16.07 -13.36 37.68
CA GLU A 277 16.41 -14.56 38.45
C GLU A 277 17.91 -14.82 38.27
N SER A 278 18.66 -14.35 39.27
CA SER A 278 19.95 -14.94 39.63
C SER A 278 19.68 -16.16 40.51
N SER A 279 20.02 -17.34 40.01
CA SER A 279 20.39 -18.53 40.79
C SER A 279 21.35 -19.36 39.95
#